data_AF-A0A1G3A5I7-F1
#
_entry.id   AF-A0A1G3A5I7-F1
#
_cell.length_a   1.000
_cell.length_b   1.000
_cell.length_c   1.000
_cell.angle_alpha   90.00
_cell.angle_beta   90.00
_cell.angle_gamma   90.00
#
_symmetry.space_group_name_H-M   'P 1'
#
loop_
_entity.id
_entity.type
_entity.pdbx_description
1 polymer ?
#
loop_
_entity_poly.entity_id
_entity_poly.type
_entity_poly.pdbx_seq_one_letter_code
_entity_poly.pdbx_strand_id
1 'polypeptide(L)'
;MVLQTLSPDEIIKEIPFEKYVPNAAECAEITKCCKDVFIAQIEKTNDRAEQIETALRFIKTLWRKYDCEQVADIYDKFVKMEEALFGLERQEDTGKYYRDHFVHMFNCFVFGLRIISSVLQQMPTPASKEIFKLDDESLKKAGLPFGTDYKYDQRLFYLWTLVSTFHDIAIPFQHLAGLGKGISRFVEEFGWVFTDPQISMHNFDSSQLYYYFNLIGSLYSGKLKLVEDGRKYQRLKKQPHYLTKLLGREFDRRNHGVMSGFFMWKTIEEIFLISRSKKYKFDIDQFDKYSEYVLEQDVARAALDISLHAIDKDKKSDEDPKIFPIAFTSYPLAFLIILSDELQEYLRWEGVALKKQLGAFNYHPLLNIKFDKSNNAVCLKVHFSLDSREQDAIIERVSHRALFSEDERSISKIDEAITQLGNMIKKNLERKLEIGRYFRMELNIYQDWKKKCYNEEIVSSI
;
A
#
# COMPACT_ATOMS: atom_id res chain seq x y z
N MET A 1 -16.81 27.86 -4.54
CA MET A 1 -16.86 26.51 -5.14
C MET A 1 -17.43 25.59 -4.08
N VAL A 2 -18.59 24.99 -4.32
CA VAL A 2 -19.17 24.01 -3.38
C VAL A 2 -18.40 22.71 -3.61
N LEU A 3 -17.71 22.20 -2.57
CA LEU A 3 -17.09 20.89 -2.64
C LEU A 3 -18.19 19.83 -2.49
N GLN A 4 -18.04 18.71 -3.18
CA GLN A 4 -18.98 17.60 -3.10
C GLN A 4 -18.22 16.28 -3.14
N THR A 5 -18.87 15.21 -2.65
CA THR A 5 -18.34 13.85 -2.80
C THR A 5 -18.21 13.51 -4.27
N LEU A 6 -17.08 12.92 -4.65
CA LEU A 6 -16.85 12.48 -6.02
C LEU A 6 -17.74 11.26 -6.33
N SER A 7 -18.42 11.32 -7.45
CA SER A 7 -19.09 10.16 -8.04
C SER A 7 -18.05 9.12 -8.53
N PRO A 8 -18.44 7.83 -8.63
CA PRO A 8 -17.59 6.80 -9.25
C PRO A 8 -17.01 7.23 -10.61
N ASP A 9 -17.80 7.90 -11.44
CA ASP A 9 -17.37 8.37 -12.77
C ASP A 9 -16.35 9.50 -12.71
N GLU A 10 -16.43 10.38 -11.71
CA GLU A 10 -15.41 11.42 -11.51
C GLU A 10 -14.08 10.82 -11.07
N ILE A 11 -14.09 9.83 -10.15
CA ILE A 11 -12.88 9.14 -9.71
C ILE A 11 -12.23 8.38 -10.88
N ILE A 12 -13.02 7.64 -11.66
CA ILE A 12 -12.52 6.88 -12.81
C ILE A 12 -11.91 7.80 -13.87
N LYS A 13 -12.47 8.98 -14.11
CA LYS A 13 -11.90 9.96 -15.07
C LYS A 13 -10.51 10.46 -14.67
N GLU A 14 -10.16 10.42 -13.39
CA GLU A 14 -8.82 10.77 -12.93
C GLU A 14 -7.78 9.67 -13.20
N ILE A 15 -8.22 8.45 -13.53
CA ILE A 15 -7.38 7.27 -13.81
C ILE A 15 -7.53 6.85 -15.28
N PRO A 16 -6.68 7.35 -16.19
CA PRO A 16 -6.73 7.02 -17.61
C PRO A 16 -6.16 5.62 -17.87
N PHE A 17 -6.93 4.56 -17.54
CA PHE A 17 -6.52 3.17 -17.71
C PHE A 17 -6.04 2.84 -19.13
N GLU A 18 -6.55 3.53 -20.15
CA GLU A 18 -6.17 3.35 -21.55
C GLU A 18 -4.70 3.67 -21.84
N LYS A 19 -4.05 4.50 -20.99
CA LYS A 19 -2.61 4.75 -21.07
C LYS A 19 -1.80 3.56 -20.56
N TYR A 20 -2.29 2.92 -19.50
CA TYR A 20 -1.62 1.82 -18.83
C TYR A 20 -1.94 0.45 -19.45
N VAL A 21 -3.09 0.34 -20.11
CA VAL A 21 -3.65 -0.92 -20.62
C VAL A 21 -4.00 -0.74 -22.11
N PRO A 22 -3.05 -1.01 -23.02
CA PRO A 22 -3.26 -0.77 -24.46
C PRO A 22 -4.35 -1.63 -25.10
N ASN A 23 -4.58 -2.82 -24.57
CA ASN A 23 -5.65 -3.69 -25.05
C ASN A 23 -7.00 -3.10 -24.62
N ALA A 24 -7.78 -2.62 -25.59
CA ALA A 24 -9.05 -1.94 -25.32
C ALA A 24 -10.07 -2.80 -24.57
N ALA A 25 -10.12 -4.12 -24.81
CA ALA A 25 -11.04 -5.02 -24.12
C ALA A 25 -10.64 -5.21 -22.65
N GLU A 26 -9.35 -5.46 -22.40
CA GLU A 26 -8.81 -5.55 -21.03
C GLU A 26 -9.00 -4.22 -20.28
N CYS A 27 -8.73 -3.09 -20.94
CA CYS A 27 -8.91 -1.76 -20.36
C CYS A 27 -10.36 -1.49 -19.96
N ALA A 28 -11.31 -1.79 -20.86
CA ALA A 28 -12.73 -1.61 -20.59
C ALA A 28 -13.19 -2.48 -19.41
N GLU A 29 -12.71 -3.72 -19.33
CA GLU A 29 -13.05 -4.62 -18.24
C GLU A 29 -12.46 -4.17 -16.89
N ILE A 30 -11.18 -3.78 -16.85
CA ILE A 30 -10.53 -3.24 -15.63
C ILE A 30 -11.25 -1.98 -15.16
N THR A 31 -11.55 -1.07 -16.08
CA THR A 31 -12.26 0.19 -15.79
C THR A 31 -13.65 -0.09 -15.22
N LYS A 32 -14.40 -1.01 -15.84
CA LYS A 32 -15.71 -1.43 -15.35
C LYS A 32 -15.62 -2.05 -13.96
N CYS A 33 -14.69 -3.00 -13.74
CA CYS A 33 -14.54 -3.64 -12.44
C CYS A 33 -14.17 -2.63 -11.35
N CYS A 34 -13.28 -1.66 -11.64
CA CYS A 34 -12.92 -0.59 -10.71
C CYS A 34 -14.13 0.29 -10.37
N LYS A 35 -14.92 0.68 -11.39
CA LYS A 35 -16.16 1.44 -11.21
C LYS A 35 -17.17 0.69 -10.34
N ASP A 36 -17.34 -0.61 -10.57
CA ASP A 36 -18.25 -1.45 -9.79
C ASP A 36 -17.85 -1.47 -8.29
N VAL A 37 -16.56 -1.47 -7.97
CA VAL A 37 -16.09 -1.35 -6.57
C VAL A 37 -16.48 0.00 -5.98
N PHE A 38 -16.29 1.10 -6.70
CA PHE A 38 -16.73 2.42 -6.21
C PHE A 38 -18.24 2.51 -6.04
N ILE A 39 -19.03 1.90 -6.94
CA ILE A 39 -20.49 1.82 -6.78
C ILE A 39 -20.84 1.06 -5.50
N ALA A 40 -20.20 -0.08 -5.24
CA ALA A 40 -20.40 -0.84 -3.99
C ALA A 40 -19.97 -0.04 -2.74
N GLN A 41 -18.90 0.75 -2.83
CA GLN A 41 -18.43 1.61 -1.72
C GLN A 41 -19.29 2.86 -1.50
N ILE A 42 -19.81 3.49 -2.57
CA ILE A 42 -20.48 4.81 -2.55
C ILE A 42 -22.01 4.69 -2.54
N GLU A 43 -22.59 3.89 -3.44
CA GLU A 43 -24.03 3.92 -3.69
C GLU A 43 -24.82 3.03 -2.73
N LYS A 44 -24.31 1.83 -2.41
CA LYS A 44 -25.02 0.82 -1.64
C LYS A 44 -24.06 -0.21 -1.07
N THR A 45 -23.84 -0.17 0.25
CA THR A 45 -24.38 -1.15 1.22
C THR A 45 -23.50 -1.22 2.46
N ASN A 46 -24.13 -1.49 3.61
CA ASN A 46 -23.43 -2.09 4.75
C ASN A 46 -23.05 -3.56 4.47
N ASP A 47 -23.09 -4.01 3.22
CA ASP A 47 -22.82 -5.38 2.80
C ASP A 47 -21.34 -5.50 2.44
N ARG A 48 -20.56 -5.78 3.48
CA ARG A 48 -19.13 -6.00 3.37
C ARG A 48 -18.80 -7.12 2.37
N ALA A 49 -19.65 -8.13 2.23
CA ALA A 49 -19.39 -9.25 1.33
C ALA A 49 -19.40 -8.77 -0.14
N GLU A 50 -20.35 -7.90 -0.51
CA GLU A 50 -20.41 -7.31 -1.86
C GLU A 50 -19.17 -6.47 -2.18
N GLN A 51 -18.69 -5.66 -1.22
CA GLN A 51 -17.47 -4.86 -1.38
C GLN A 51 -16.23 -5.74 -1.57
N ILE A 52 -16.09 -6.80 -0.77
CA ILE A 52 -14.98 -7.75 -0.89
C ILE A 52 -15.05 -8.51 -2.22
N GLU A 53 -16.22 -8.98 -2.62
CA GLU A 53 -16.40 -9.73 -3.87
C GLU A 53 -16.06 -8.87 -5.09
N THR A 54 -16.58 -7.64 -5.14
CA THR A 54 -16.30 -6.70 -6.23
C THR A 54 -14.81 -6.32 -6.27
N ALA A 55 -14.18 -6.07 -5.12
CA ALA A 55 -12.74 -5.79 -5.03
C ALA A 55 -11.90 -7.00 -5.47
N LEU A 56 -12.29 -8.23 -5.07
CA LEU A 56 -11.62 -9.46 -5.48
C LEU A 56 -11.72 -9.68 -6.98
N ARG A 57 -12.88 -9.41 -7.57
CA ARG A 57 -13.07 -9.45 -9.02
C ARG A 57 -12.18 -8.44 -9.72
N PHE A 58 -12.08 -7.21 -9.20
CA PHE A 58 -11.16 -6.21 -9.75
C PHE A 58 -9.69 -6.67 -9.69
N ILE A 59 -9.21 -7.15 -8.54
CA ILE A 59 -7.85 -7.65 -8.36
C ILE A 59 -7.56 -8.84 -9.29
N LYS A 60 -8.51 -9.78 -9.44
CA LYS A 60 -8.44 -10.88 -10.40
C LYS A 60 -8.27 -10.38 -11.84
N THR A 61 -9.13 -9.45 -12.27
CA THR A 61 -9.09 -8.87 -13.61
C THR A 61 -7.77 -8.13 -13.85
N LEU A 62 -7.26 -7.41 -12.84
CA LEU A 62 -5.99 -6.69 -12.90
C LEU A 62 -4.80 -7.66 -13.06
N TRP A 63 -4.73 -8.73 -12.27
CA TRP A 63 -3.61 -9.69 -12.33
C TRP A 63 -3.64 -10.60 -13.56
N ARG A 64 -4.82 -10.85 -14.13
CA ARG A 64 -4.96 -11.57 -15.40
C ARG A 64 -4.26 -10.84 -16.56
N LYS A 65 -4.21 -9.50 -16.54
CA LYS A 65 -3.44 -8.70 -17.51
C LYS A 65 -1.97 -9.13 -17.58
N TYR A 66 -1.39 -9.50 -16.44
CA TYR A 66 0.01 -9.89 -16.30
C TYR A 66 0.22 -11.40 -16.41
N ASP A 67 -0.81 -12.16 -16.81
CA ASP A 67 -0.82 -13.64 -16.82
C ASP A 67 -0.44 -14.27 -15.47
N CYS A 68 -0.82 -13.59 -14.39
CA CYS A 68 -0.54 -13.97 -13.01
C CYS A 68 -1.84 -14.29 -12.27
N GLU A 69 -2.77 -15.01 -12.92
CA GLU A 69 -4.06 -15.38 -12.34
C GLU A 69 -3.90 -16.19 -11.04
N GLN A 70 -2.79 -16.91 -10.85
CA GLN A 70 -2.52 -17.67 -9.62
C GLN A 70 -2.36 -16.76 -8.39
N VAL A 71 -2.00 -15.48 -8.60
CA VAL A 71 -2.01 -14.49 -7.53
C VAL A 71 -3.44 -14.31 -6.98
N ALA A 72 -4.47 -14.52 -7.79
CA ALA A 72 -5.86 -14.47 -7.33
C ALA A 72 -6.16 -15.50 -6.23
N ASP A 73 -5.57 -16.69 -6.30
CA ASP A 73 -5.77 -17.73 -5.29
C ASP A 73 -5.19 -17.31 -3.93
N ILE A 74 -4.16 -16.47 -3.94
CA ILE A 74 -3.58 -15.89 -2.72
C ILE A 74 -4.59 -14.91 -2.11
N TYR A 75 -5.18 -14.03 -2.91
CA TYR A 75 -6.19 -13.09 -2.41
C TYR A 75 -7.47 -13.76 -1.93
N ASP A 76 -7.92 -14.82 -2.60
CA ASP A 76 -9.08 -15.60 -2.15
C ASP A 76 -8.83 -16.24 -0.77
N LYS A 77 -7.64 -16.79 -0.56
CA LYS A 77 -7.20 -17.31 0.75
C LYS A 77 -7.03 -16.20 1.77
N PHE A 78 -6.45 -15.07 1.38
CA PHE A 78 -6.26 -13.92 2.25
C PHE A 78 -7.61 -13.43 2.79
N VAL A 79 -8.62 -13.24 1.93
CA VAL A 79 -9.97 -12.83 2.34
C VAL A 79 -10.57 -13.79 3.36
N LYS A 80 -10.47 -15.10 3.13
CA LYS A 80 -10.97 -16.12 4.07
C LYS A 80 -10.24 -16.09 5.42
N MET A 81 -8.91 -15.92 5.39
CA MET A 81 -8.11 -15.77 6.61
C MET A 81 -8.47 -14.49 7.36
N GLU A 82 -8.68 -13.41 6.61
CA GLU A 82 -9.10 -12.11 7.14
C GLU A 82 -10.42 -12.24 7.90
N GLU A 83 -11.44 -12.84 7.29
CA GLU A 83 -12.73 -13.13 7.92
C GLU A 83 -12.60 -13.93 9.22
N ALA A 84 -11.70 -14.92 9.26
CA ALA A 84 -11.43 -15.67 10.48
C ALA A 84 -10.79 -14.79 11.58
N LEU A 85 -9.83 -13.93 11.22
CA LEU A 85 -9.18 -13.01 12.16
C LEU A 85 -10.18 -12.01 12.76
N PHE A 86 -11.17 -11.54 11.99
CA PHE A 86 -12.26 -10.72 12.52
C PHE A 86 -13.01 -11.38 13.68
N GLY A 87 -13.26 -12.71 13.60
CA GLY A 87 -13.91 -13.45 14.67
C GLY A 87 -12.98 -13.67 15.86
N LEU A 88 -11.72 -14.00 15.62
CA LEU A 88 -10.78 -14.47 16.63
C LEU A 88 -10.08 -13.35 17.41
N GLU A 89 -9.88 -12.17 16.82
CA GLU A 89 -9.17 -11.06 17.45
C GLU A 89 -10.09 -9.98 18.03
N ARG A 90 -11.40 -10.11 17.84
CA ARG A 90 -12.38 -9.20 18.44
C ARG A 90 -12.29 -9.22 19.97
N GLN A 91 -12.15 -8.04 20.56
CA GLN A 91 -12.15 -7.79 22.01
C GLN A 91 -13.08 -6.61 22.30
N GLU A 92 -14.33 -6.92 22.67
CA GLU A 92 -15.37 -5.90 22.91
C GLU A 92 -15.06 -5.01 24.13
N ASP A 93 -14.31 -5.53 25.09
CA ASP A 93 -13.92 -4.89 26.35
C ASP A 93 -12.80 -3.87 26.20
N THR A 94 -11.83 -4.14 25.32
CA THR A 94 -10.68 -3.26 25.08
C THR A 94 -10.86 -2.34 23.87
N GLY A 95 -11.96 -2.50 23.14
CA GLY A 95 -12.21 -1.76 21.92
C GLY A 95 -11.29 -2.16 20.76
N LYS A 96 -10.58 -3.31 20.83
CA LYS A 96 -9.65 -3.81 19.81
C LYS A 96 -10.30 -4.84 18.87
N TYR A 97 -10.24 -4.59 17.58
CA TYR A 97 -10.84 -5.42 16.55
C TYR A 97 -9.96 -5.44 15.30
N TYR A 98 -10.09 -6.48 14.50
CA TYR A 98 -9.35 -6.58 13.25
C TYR A 98 -9.93 -5.62 12.17
N ARG A 99 -9.12 -5.21 11.18
CA ARG A 99 -9.46 -4.26 10.09
C ARG A 99 -9.56 -4.94 8.72
N ASP A 100 -10.23 -4.32 7.74
CA ASP A 100 -10.41 -4.84 6.39
C ASP A 100 -9.26 -4.40 5.46
N HIS A 101 -8.12 -5.08 5.62
CA HIS A 101 -6.90 -4.86 4.85
C HIS A 101 -7.09 -5.20 3.37
N PHE A 102 -7.98 -6.13 3.01
CA PHE A 102 -8.21 -6.45 1.59
C PHE A 102 -8.78 -5.27 0.79
N VAL A 103 -9.85 -4.65 1.30
CA VAL A 103 -10.45 -3.46 0.68
C VAL A 103 -9.52 -2.26 0.81
N HIS A 104 -8.72 -2.20 1.89
CA HIS A 104 -7.64 -1.22 2.03
C HIS A 104 -6.62 -1.25 0.91
N MET A 105 -6.13 -2.43 0.53
CA MET A 105 -5.19 -2.56 -0.57
C MET A 105 -5.74 -1.99 -1.89
N PHE A 106 -7.04 -2.18 -2.15
CA PHE A 106 -7.72 -1.54 -3.28
C PHE A 106 -7.76 -0.02 -3.16
N ASN A 107 -8.13 0.52 -2.00
CA ASN A 107 -8.20 1.97 -1.79
C ASN A 107 -6.82 2.63 -1.93
N CYS A 108 -5.78 2.02 -1.37
CA CYS A 108 -4.39 2.45 -1.55
C CYS A 108 -3.99 2.43 -3.03
N PHE A 109 -4.29 1.35 -3.76
CA PHE A 109 -4.03 1.26 -5.21
C PHE A 109 -4.66 2.44 -5.96
N VAL A 110 -5.96 2.70 -5.75
CA VAL A 110 -6.67 3.79 -6.43
C VAL A 110 -6.09 5.14 -6.05
N PHE A 111 -5.90 5.38 -4.76
CA PHE A 111 -5.45 6.68 -4.24
C PHE A 111 -4.08 7.06 -4.82
N GLY A 112 -3.09 6.17 -4.73
CA GLY A 112 -1.76 6.44 -5.28
C GLY A 112 -1.76 6.50 -6.81
N LEU A 113 -2.61 5.71 -7.49
CA LEU A 113 -2.72 5.76 -8.94
C LEU A 113 -3.29 7.10 -9.42
N ARG A 114 -4.29 7.68 -8.74
CA ARG A 114 -4.79 9.04 -9.04
C ARG A 114 -3.67 10.08 -8.94
N ILE A 115 -2.80 9.96 -7.92
CA ILE A 115 -1.63 10.84 -7.78
C ILE A 115 -0.67 10.66 -8.95
N ILE A 116 -0.28 9.41 -9.25
CA ILE A 116 0.60 9.09 -10.37
C ILE A 116 0.02 9.63 -11.68
N SER A 117 -1.24 9.33 -11.99
CA SER A 117 -1.92 9.76 -13.21
C SER A 117 -1.93 11.28 -13.35
N SER A 118 -2.25 12.01 -12.28
CA SER A 118 -2.26 13.47 -12.30
C SER A 118 -0.86 14.06 -12.53
N VAL A 119 0.17 13.49 -11.88
CA VAL A 119 1.56 13.92 -12.09
C VAL A 119 1.98 13.67 -13.53
N LEU A 120 1.70 12.49 -14.09
CA LEU A 120 2.05 12.15 -15.49
C LEU A 120 1.35 13.04 -16.52
N GLN A 121 0.14 13.52 -16.23
CA GLN A 121 -0.60 14.42 -17.13
C GLN A 121 -0.01 15.84 -17.16
N GLN A 122 0.58 16.30 -16.06
CA GLN A 122 1.06 17.68 -15.90
C GLN A 122 2.56 17.83 -16.18
N MET A 123 3.32 16.74 -16.08
CA MET A 123 4.77 16.72 -16.13
C MET A 123 5.30 16.21 -17.47
N PRO A 124 6.34 16.83 -18.06
CA PRO A 124 7.00 16.27 -19.24
C PRO A 124 7.56 14.87 -18.97
N THR A 125 7.45 13.97 -19.96
CA THR A 125 7.90 12.57 -19.83
C THR A 125 9.34 12.40 -19.32
N PRO A 126 10.35 13.18 -19.78
CA PRO A 126 11.71 13.04 -19.24
C PRO A 126 11.81 13.34 -17.74
N ALA A 127 11.10 14.37 -17.26
CA ALA A 127 11.09 14.73 -15.86
C ALA A 127 10.36 13.69 -14.99
N SER A 128 9.27 13.09 -15.51
CA SER A 128 8.56 12.04 -14.78
C SER A 128 9.35 10.75 -14.73
N LYS A 129 10.03 10.36 -15.82
CA LYS A 129 11.01 9.25 -15.83
C LYS A 129 12.11 9.44 -14.77
N GLU A 130 12.63 10.65 -14.62
CA GLU A 130 13.62 10.98 -13.59
C GLU A 130 13.05 10.87 -12.17
N ILE A 131 11.87 11.45 -11.92
CA ILE A 131 11.22 11.44 -10.60
C ILE A 131 10.85 10.03 -10.17
N PHE A 132 10.19 9.26 -11.03
CA PHE A 132 9.81 7.88 -10.74
C PHE A 132 10.97 6.89 -10.91
N LYS A 133 12.15 7.37 -11.33
CA LYS A 133 13.37 6.58 -11.53
C LYS A 133 13.10 5.35 -12.39
N LEU A 134 12.49 5.57 -13.54
CA LEU A 134 12.04 4.49 -14.41
C LEU A 134 12.15 4.90 -15.87
N ASP A 135 12.50 3.97 -16.74
CA ASP A 135 12.52 4.16 -18.19
C ASP A 135 11.71 3.06 -18.90
N ASP A 136 11.56 3.18 -20.21
CA ASP A 136 10.98 2.14 -21.05
C ASP A 136 11.78 0.84 -20.91
N GLU A 137 11.10 -0.30 -20.95
CA GLU A 137 11.71 -1.61 -20.76
C GLU A 137 11.58 -2.46 -22.01
N SER A 138 12.72 -2.86 -22.56
CA SER A 138 12.80 -3.65 -23.78
C SER A 138 12.96 -5.15 -23.51
N LEU A 139 11.98 -5.77 -22.83
CA LEU A 139 12.02 -7.20 -22.46
C LEU A 139 12.18 -8.12 -23.68
N LYS A 140 11.57 -7.78 -24.82
CA LYS A 140 11.69 -8.57 -26.05
C LYS A 140 13.12 -8.52 -26.59
N LYS A 141 13.78 -7.36 -26.52
CA LYS A 141 15.19 -7.21 -26.92
C LYS A 141 16.14 -7.98 -26.00
N ALA A 142 15.77 -8.18 -24.74
CA ALA A 142 16.49 -9.06 -23.81
C ALA A 142 16.32 -10.54 -24.15
N GLY A 143 15.42 -10.90 -25.07
CA GLY A 143 15.13 -12.28 -25.48
C GLY A 143 14.14 -12.99 -24.57
N LEU A 144 13.32 -12.24 -23.83
CA LEU A 144 12.27 -12.79 -22.97
C LEU A 144 10.98 -13.02 -23.80
N PRO A 145 10.19 -14.06 -23.47
CA PRO A 145 9.01 -14.45 -24.24
C PRO A 145 7.81 -13.49 -24.07
N PHE A 146 7.99 -12.33 -23.44
CA PHE A 146 6.94 -11.34 -23.27
C PHE A 146 6.48 -10.77 -24.60
N GLY A 147 5.17 -10.56 -24.73
CA GLY A 147 4.52 -10.26 -26.01
C GLY A 147 4.85 -8.86 -26.55
N THR A 148 5.18 -7.90 -25.68
CA THR A 148 5.48 -6.51 -26.02
C THR A 148 6.49 -5.92 -25.03
N ASP A 149 7.31 -4.98 -25.49
CA ASP A 149 8.09 -4.11 -24.62
C ASP A 149 7.17 -3.22 -23.78
N TYR A 150 7.53 -2.93 -22.54
CA TYR A 150 6.76 -2.03 -21.68
C TYR A 150 7.19 -0.58 -21.89
N LYS A 151 6.22 0.26 -22.21
CA LYS A 151 6.41 1.71 -22.13
C LYS A 151 6.49 2.13 -20.67
N TYR A 152 7.13 3.26 -20.41
CA TYR A 152 7.35 3.81 -19.08
C TYR A 152 6.07 3.89 -18.22
N ASP A 153 4.96 4.34 -18.80
CA ASP A 153 3.67 4.42 -18.11
C ASP A 153 3.11 3.03 -17.74
N GLN A 154 3.23 2.06 -18.63
CA GLN A 154 2.84 0.66 -18.39
C GLN A 154 3.71 -0.01 -17.33
N ARG A 155 5.03 0.23 -17.38
CA ARG A 155 5.99 -0.27 -16.40
C ARG A 155 5.76 0.33 -15.02
N LEU A 156 5.50 1.64 -14.95
CA LEU A 156 5.15 2.33 -13.70
C LEU A 156 3.83 1.79 -13.12
N PHE A 157 2.84 1.54 -13.97
CA PHE A 157 1.58 0.92 -13.57
C PHE A 157 1.76 -0.50 -13.04
N TYR A 158 2.65 -1.30 -13.65
CA TYR A 158 2.99 -2.64 -13.17
C TYR A 158 3.66 -2.58 -11.78
N LEU A 159 4.68 -1.73 -11.61
CA LEU A 159 5.34 -1.52 -10.32
C LEU A 159 4.36 -1.06 -9.24
N TRP A 160 3.49 -0.10 -9.57
CA TRP A 160 2.48 0.35 -8.63
C TRP A 160 1.49 -0.76 -8.27
N THR A 161 1.06 -1.56 -9.25
CA THR A 161 0.19 -2.72 -9.02
C THR A 161 0.84 -3.70 -8.03
N LEU A 162 2.12 -4.03 -8.23
CA LEU A 162 2.89 -4.87 -7.31
C LEU A 162 2.87 -4.28 -5.89
N VAL A 163 3.33 -3.03 -5.75
CA VAL A 163 3.48 -2.36 -4.46
C VAL A 163 2.16 -2.29 -3.70
N SER A 164 1.12 -1.73 -4.32
CA SER A 164 -0.11 -1.41 -3.61
C SER A 164 -1.00 -2.62 -3.36
N THR A 165 -0.96 -3.66 -4.19
CA THR A 165 -1.83 -4.83 -3.99
C THR A 165 -1.20 -5.87 -3.06
N PHE A 166 0.12 -5.86 -2.88
CA PHE A 166 0.79 -6.80 -1.97
C PHE A 166 1.17 -6.23 -0.61
N HIS A 167 1.19 -4.91 -0.39
CA HIS A 167 1.80 -4.32 0.82
C HIS A 167 1.31 -4.94 2.14
N ASP A 168 0.04 -5.32 2.22
CA ASP A 168 -0.59 -5.89 3.41
C ASP A 168 -0.88 -7.39 3.34
N ILE A 169 -0.43 -8.10 2.30
CA ILE A 169 -0.77 -9.51 2.12
C ILE A 169 -0.29 -10.40 3.29
N ALA A 170 0.72 -9.97 4.02
CA ALA A 170 1.29 -10.70 5.15
C ALA A 170 0.75 -10.27 6.53
N ILE A 171 -0.23 -9.37 6.62
CA ILE A 171 -0.83 -8.98 7.90
C ILE A 171 -1.31 -10.16 8.74
N PRO A 172 -1.95 -11.20 8.19
CA PRO A 172 -2.30 -12.39 8.96
C PRO A 172 -1.13 -13.02 9.72
N PHE A 173 0.10 -12.92 9.20
CA PHE A 173 1.31 -13.44 9.85
C PHE A 173 1.75 -12.62 11.05
N GLN A 174 1.63 -11.29 10.97
CA GLN A 174 1.86 -10.38 12.09
C GLN A 174 0.88 -10.67 13.24
N HIS A 175 -0.36 -11.03 12.90
CA HIS A 175 -1.45 -11.30 13.82
C HIS A 175 -1.52 -12.75 14.34
N LEU A 176 -0.60 -13.64 13.94
CA LEU A 176 -0.60 -15.06 14.38
C LEU A 176 -0.62 -15.23 15.91
N ALA A 177 0.01 -14.33 16.66
CA ALA A 177 -0.01 -14.38 18.11
C ALA A 177 -1.44 -14.14 18.67
N GLY A 178 -2.23 -13.28 18.03
CA GLY A 178 -3.63 -13.05 18.37
C GLY A 178 -4.52 -14.23 17.96
N LEU A 179 -4.26 -14.82 16.79
CA LEU A 179 -4.92 -16.06 16.34
C LEU A 179 -4.79 -17.19 17.37
N GLY A 180 -3.58 -17.43 17.90
CA GLY A 180 -3.35 -18.46 18.92
C GLY A 180 -4.18 -18.26 20.19
N LYS A 181 -4.31 -17.00 20.64
CA LYS A 181 -5.19 -16.64 21.77
C LYS A 181 -6.66 -16.84 21.43
N GLY A 182 -7.09 -16.44 20.23
CA GLY A 182 -8.46 -16.64 19.77
C GLY A 182 -8.86 -18.11 19.73
N ILE A 183 -8.00 -18.97 19.16
CA ILE A 183 -8.21 -20.42 19.14
C ILE A 183 -8.25 -20.98 20.56
N SER A 184 -7.35 -20.54 21.45
CA SER A 184 -7.33 -20.99 22.84
C SER A 184 -8.65 -20.67 23.54
N ARG A 185 -9.15 -19.42 23.41
CA ARG A 185 -10.47 -19.02 23.94
C ARG A 185 -11.61 -19.86 23.38
N PHE A 186 -11.64 -20.07 22.07
CA PHE A 186 -12.65 -20.90 21.43
C PHE A 186 -12.65 -22.32 21.98
N VAL A 187 -11.48 -22.95 22.12
CA VAL A 187 -11.35 -24.31 22.62
C VAL A 187 -11.71 -24.39 24.12
N GLU A 188 -11.34 -23.37 24.91
CA GLU A 188 -11.73 -23.22 26.32
C GLU A 188 -13.25 -23.14 26.52
N GLU A 189 -13.99 -22.49 25.62
CA GLU A 189 -15.47 -22.43 25.67
C GLU A 189 -16.13 -23.81 25.63
N PHE A 190 -15.47 -24.81 25.03
CA PHE A 190 -15.93 -26.20 25.00
C PHE A 190 -15.31 -27.08 26.11
N GLY A 191 -14.59 -26.47 27.06
CA GLY A 191 -13.93 -27.18 28.16
C GLY A 191 -12.69 -27.97 27.74
N TRP A 192 -12.11 -27.67 26.58
CA TRP A 192 -10.88 -28.30 26.09
C TRP A 192 -9.68 -27.39 26.37
N VAL A 193 -8.48 -27.98 26.45
CA VAL A 193 -7.21 -27.23 26.61
C VAL A 193 -6.35 -27.48 25.38
N PHE A 194 -5.98 -26.41 24.68
CA PHE A 194 -5.11 -26.46 23.51
C PHE A 194 -3.67 -26.09 23.91
N THR A 195 -2.73 -27.04 23.82
CA THR A 195 -1.33 -26.79 24.18
C THR A 195 -0.45 -26.66 22.94
N ASP A 196 0.22 -25.51 22.82
CA ASP A 196 1.33 -25.21 21.91
C ASP A 196 1.09 -25.40 20.39
N PRO A 197 0.17 -24.62 19.75
CA PRO A 197 0.17 -24.52 18.29
C PRO A 197 1.53 -24.05 17.78
N GLN A 198 2.24 -24.94 17.07
CA GLN A 198 3.44 -24.59 16.32
C GLN A 198 3.04 -24.21 14.89
N ILE A 199 3.41 -23.00 14.48
CA ILE A 199 3.29 -22.54 13.10
C ILE A 199 4.70 -22.41 12.55
N SER A 200 5.04 -23.30 11.62
CA SER A 200 6.31 -23.32 10.90
C SER A 200 6.11 -22.89 9.44
N MET A 201 6.98 -22.01 8.96
CA MET A 201 7.06 -21.71 7.53
C MET A 201 7.99 -22.73 6.87
N HIS A 202 7.43 -23.80 6.30
CA HIS A 202 8.21 -24.95 5.84
C HIS A 202 9.03 -24.74 4.56
N ASN A 203 8.96 -23.57 3.91
CA ASN A 203 9.33 -23.44 2.50
C ASN A 203 10.39 -22.37 2.16
N PHE A 204 11.13 -21.82 3.12
CA PHE A 204 12.21 -20.86 2.81
C PHE A 204 13.50 -21.22 3.53
N ASP A 205 14.58 -21.39 2.76
CA ASP A 205 15.89 -21.61 3.32
C ASP A 205 16.59 -20.26 3.67
N SER A 206 17.50 -20.30 4.64
CA SER A 206 18.20 -19.11 5.11
C SER A 206 19.08 -18.46 4.03
N SER A 207 19.50 -19.22 3.01
CA SER A 207 20.32 -18.69 1.91
C SER A 207 19.47 -17.83 0.97
N GLN A 208 18.22 -18.22 0.71
CA GLN A 208 17.28 -17.44 -0.09
C GLN A 208 16.92 -16.13 0.60
N LEU A 209 16.62 -16.16 1.91
CA LEU A 209 16.37 -14.95 2.69
C LEU A 209 17.59 -14.02 2.71
N TYR A 210 18.78 -14.58 2.93
CA TYR A 210 20.02 -13.81 2.88
C TYR A 210 20.24 -13.17 1.50
N TYR A 211 20.02 -13.92 0.42
CA TYR A 211 20.08 -13.40 -0.94
C TYR A 211 19.11 -12.23 -1.16
N TYR A 212 17.83 -12.45 -0.81
CA TYR A 212 16.76 -11.47 -0.95
C TYR A 212 17.06 -10.17 -0.20
N PHE A 213 17.42 -10.24 1.09
CA PHE A 213 17.69 -9.04 1.89
C PHE A 213 18.91 -8.28 1.38
N ASN A 214 19.95 -8.99 0.92
CA ASN A 214 21.11 -8.34 0.30
C ASN A 214 20.73 -7.68 -1.03
N LEU A 215 19.90 -8.31 -1.84
CA LEU A 215 19.45 -7.76 -3.11
C LEU A 215 18.73 -6.42 -2.89
N ILE A 216 17.69 -6.39 -2.06
CA ILE A 216 16.93 -5.16 -1.81
C ILE A 216 17.75 -4.11 -1.04
N GLY A 217 18.64 -4.53 -0.13
CA GLY A 217 19.59 -3.65 0.53
C GLY A 217 20.54 -2.96 -0.46
N SER A 218 20.99 -3.67 -1.50
CA SER A 218 21.83 -3.09 -2.56
C SER A 218 21.09 -2.08 -3.43
N LEU A 219 19.81 -2.34 -3.73
CA LEU A 219 18.94 -1.43 -4.50
C LEU A 219 18.67 -0.15 -3.73
N TYR A 220 18.36 -0.28 -2.43
CA TYR A 220 18.20 0.86 -1.54
C TYR A 220 19.46 1.74 -1.58
N SER A 221 20.62 1.12 -1.41
CA SER A 221 21.90 1.84 -1.37
C SER A 221 22.25 2.53 -2.68
N GLY A 222 21.84 1.95 -3.81
CA GLY A 222 21.96 2.56 -5.13
C GLY A 222 20.98 3.72 -5.37
N LYS A 223 20.09 4.03 -4.42
CA LYS A 223 19.05 5.08 -4.52
C LYS A 223 18.21 4.96 -5.80
N LEU A 224 18.00 3.72 -6.23
CA LEU A 224 17.30 3.36 -7.47
C LEU A 224 17.85 4.10 -8.71
N LYS A 225 19.14 4.46 -8.73
CA LYS A 225 19.76 5.09 -9.90
C LYS A 225 19.78 4.10 -11.06
N LEU A 226 19.25 4.49 -12.22
CA LEU A 226 19.28 3.67 -13.41
C LEU A 226 20.69 3.60 -14.02
N VAL A 227 21.04 2.43 -14.55
CA VAL A 227 22.27 2.12 -15.30
C VAL A 227 21.89 1.32 -16.56
N GLU A 228 22.87 1.08 -17.44
CA GLU A 228 22.66 0.37 -18.71
C GLU A 228 21.50 0.95 -19.53
N ASP A 229 21.50 2.28 -19.72
CA ASP A 229 20.46 3.01 -20.47
C ASP A 229 19.03 2.74 -19.98
N GLY A 230 18.83 2.67 -18.66
CA GLY A 230 17.50 2.52 -18.05
C GLY A 230 17.05 1.07 -17.84
N ARG A 231 17.88 0.10 -18.24
CA ARG A 231 17.54 -1.34 -18.15
C ARG A 231 17.69 -1.92 -16.76
N LYS A 232 18.57 -1.36 -15.92
CA LYS A 232 18.84 -1.89 -14.59
C LYS A 232 18.99 -0.78 -13.56
N TYR A 233 18.79 -1.13 -12.29
CA TYR A 233 19.14 -0.28 -11.16
C TYR A 233 20.58 -0.56 -10.72
N GLN A 234 21.27 0.50 -10.33
CA GLN A 234 22.60 0.41 -9.74
C GLN A 234 22.51 -0.37 -8.42
N ARG A 235 23.32 -1.40 -8.30
CA ARG A 235 23.54 -2.14 -7.04
C ARG A 235 24.92 -1.79 -6.49
N LEU A 236 24.98 -1.32 -5.25
CA LEU A 236 26.28 -1.06 -4.60
C LEU A 236 26.85 -2.34 -3.98
N LYS A 237 28.11 -2.66 -4.32
CA LYS A 237 28.82 -3.86 -3.80
C LYS A 237 29.06 -3.79 -2.29
N LYS A 238 29.38 -2.60 -1.76
CA LYS A 238 29.47 -2.36 -0.31
C LYS A 238 28.07 -1.97 0.18
N GLN A 239 27.36 -2.95 0.70
CA GLN A 239 26.04 -2.72 1.28
C GLN A 239 26.21 -2.12 2.69
N PRO A 240 25.35 -1.20 3.10
CA PRO A 240 25.17 -0.89 4.50
C PRO A 240 24.60 -2.14 5.15
N HIS A 241 25.48 -2.93 5.78
CA HIS A 241 25.17 -4.16 6.51
C HIS A 241 23.95 -3.98 7.43
N TYR A 242 23.74 -2.75 7.91
CA TYR A 242 22.61 -2.35 8.71
C TYR A 242 21.25 -2.62 8.07
N LEU A 243 20.96 -2.17 6.83
CA LEU A 243 19.60 -2.30 6.28
C LEU A 243 19.22 -3.76 6.08
N THR A 244 20.13 -4.57 5.53
CA THR A 244 19.97 -6.02 5.41
C THR A 244 19.68 -6.66 6.77
N LYS A 245 20.40 -6.25 7.82
CA LYS A 245 20.19 -6.75 9.19
C LYS A 245 18.86 -6.29 9.79
N LEU A 246 18.45 -5.05 9.55
CA LEU A 246 17.15 -4.53 9.97
C LEU A 246 16.03 -5.31 9.32
N LEU A 247 16.07 -5.51 8.00
CA LEU A 247 15.06 -6.27 7.27
C LEU A 247 14.99 -7.72 7.76
N GLY A 248 16.12 -8.38 7.97
CA GLY A 248 16.13 -9.71 8.59
C GLY A 248 15.48 -9.72 9.99
N ARG A 249 15.81 -8.75 10.84
CA ARG A 249 15.21 -8.61 12.18
C ARG A 249 13.71 -8.37 12.12
N GLU A 250 13.25 -7.49 11.24
CA GLU A 250 11.83 -7.20 11.08
C GLU A 250 11.05 -8.38 10.47
N PHE A 251 11.68 -9.16 9.60
CA PHE A 251 11.13 -10.42 9.12
C PHE A 251 10.95 -11.45 10.25
N ASP A 252 11.96 -11.62 11.12
CA ASP A 252 11.88 -12.50 12.29
C ASP A 252 10.78 -12.05 13.27
N ARG A 253 10.56 -10.73 13.36
CA ARG A 253 9.46 -10.11 14.12
C ARG A 253 8.10 -10.19 13.42
N ARG A 254 8.04 -10.76 12.21
CA ARG A 254 6.84 -10.89 11.38
C ARG A 254 6.22 -9.53 11.02
N ASN A 255 7.05 -8.52 10.79
CA ASN A 255 6.59 -7.24 10.26
C ASN A 255 5.91 -7.47 8.90
N HIS A 256 4.65 -7.07 8.78
CA HIS A 256 3.85 -7.36 7.59
C HIS A 256 4.47 -6.81 6.32
N GLY A 257 5.01 -5.58 6.30
CA GLY A 257 5.62 -5.04 5.08
C GLY A 257 6.83 -5.84 4.62
N VAL A 258 7.75 -6.22 5.52
CA VAL A 258 8.92 -7.02 5.12
C VAL A 258 8.52 -8.42 4.65
N MET A 259 7.56 -9.05 5.32
CA MET A 259 7.04 -10.36 4.89
C MET A 259 6.28 -10.28 3.57
N SER A 260 5.44 -9.25 3.38
CA SER A 260 4.69 -8.98 2.16
C SER A 260 5.61 -8.79 0.96
N GLY A 261 6.69 -8.00 1.13
CA GLY A 261 7.69 -7.80 0.09
C GLY A 261 8.37 -9.11 -0.31
N PHE A 262 8.71 -9.96 0.66
CA PHE A 262 9.31 -11.27 0.40
C PHE A 262 8.32 -12.22 -0.28
N PHE A 263 7.08 -12.31 0.21
CA PHE A 263 6.06 -13.18 -0.37
C PHE A 263 5.69 -12.78 -1.79
N MET A 264 5.58 -11.47 -2.08
CA MET A 264 5.38 -11.00 -3.44
C MET A 264 6.54 -11.44 -4.34
N TRP A 265 7.78 -11.14 -3.94
CA TRP A 265 8.97 -11.49 -4.72
C TRP A 265 9.02 -13.00 -5.02
N LYS A 266 8.82 -13.82 -3.99
CA LYS A 266 8.80 -15.28 -4.11
C LYS A 266 7.66 -15.81 -4.96
N THR A 267 6.45 -15.26 -4.79
CA THR A 267 5.28 -15.66 -5.57
C THR A 267 5.50 -15.41 -7.05
N ILE A 268 6.03 -14.24 -7.40
CA ILE A 268 6.32 -13.88 -8.79
C ILE A 268 7.43 -14.77 -9.36
N GLU A 269 8.50 -15.01 -8.59
CA GLU A 269 9.54 -15.99 -8.96
C GLU A 269 8.94 -17.36 -9.30
N GLU A 270 8.11 -17.92 -8.40
CA GLU A 270 7.53 -19.26 -8.59
C GLU A 270 6.58 -19.36 -9.78
N ILE A 271 5.82 -18.31 -10.08
CA ILE A 271 4.89 -18.30 -11.22
C ILE A 271 5.66 -18.53 -12.53
N PHE A 272 6.81 -17.87 -12.69
CA PHE A 272 7.60 -17.95 -13.90
C PHE A 272 8.62 -19.09 -13.89
N LEU A 273 9.22 -19.42 -12.74
CA LEU A 273 10.17 -20.53 -12.58
C LEU A 273 9.51 -21.89 -12.81
N ILE A 274 8.32 -22.11 -12.24
CA ILE A 274 7.62 -23.41 -12.30
C ILE A 274 6.67 -23.46 -13.52
N SER A 275 6.79 -22.50 -14.45
CA SER A 275 5.94 -22.41 -15.66
C SER A 275 4.44 -22.48 -15.35
N ARG A 276 4.01 -21.84 -14.25
CA ARG A 276 2.57 -21.73 -13.92
C ARG A 276 1.85 -20.76 -14.84
N SER A 277 2.57 -19.79 -15.40
CA SER A 277 2.08 -18.92 -16.46
C SER A 277 1.53 -19.76 -17.64
N LYS A 278 0.30 -19.46 -18.06
CA LYS A 278 -0.34 -20.15 -19.20
C LYS A 278 0.24 -19.67 -20.52
N LYS A 279 0.64 -18.40 -20.57
CA LYS A 279 1.08 -17.70 -21.78
C LYS A 279 2.59 -17.79 -22.01
N TYR A 280 3.37 -17.79 -20.94
CA TYR A 280 4.83 -17.70 -21.01
C TYR A 280 5.46 -18.97 -20.44
N LYS A 281 6.30 -19.61 -21.26
CA LYS A 281 7.14 -20.73 -20.86
C LYS A 281 8.59 -20.29 -21.03
N PHE A 282 9.37 -20.46 -19.98
CA PHE A 282 10.78 -20.08 -19.95
C PHE A 282 11.61 -21.36 -20.03
N ASP A 283 12.60 -21.38 -20.92
CA ASP A 283 13.75 -22.26 -20.74
C ASP A 283 14.68 -21.68 -19.65
N ILE A 284 15.72 -22.42 -19.28
CA ILE A 284 16.63 -22.00 -18.19
C ILE A 284 17.36 -20.69 -18.52
N ASP A 285 17.79 -20.49 -19.77
CA ASP A 285 18.50 -19.30 -20.20
C ASP A 285 17.57 -18.07 -20.20
N GLN A 286 16.31 -18.28 -20.60
CA GLN A 286 15.26 -17.26 -20.54
C GLN A 286 14.90 -16.94 -19.10
N PHE A 287 14.88 -17.92 -18.20
CA PHE A 287 14.64 -17.67 -16.78
C PHE A 287 15.78 -16.87 -16.14
N ASP A 288 17.04 -17.18 -16.44
CA ASP A 288 18.18 -16.42 -15.92
C ASP A 288 18.10 -14.95 -16.35
N LYS A 289 17.73 -14.70 -17.61
CA LYS A 289 17.45 -13.35 -18.12
C LYS A 289 16.25 -12.72 -17.43
N TYR A 290 15.19 -13.48 -17.18
CA TYR A 290 14.01 -12.97 -16.47
C TYR A 290 14.40 -12.55 -15.05
N SER A 291 15.20 -13.37 -14.37
CA SER A 291 15.72 -13.09 -13.05
C SER A 291 16.50 -11.78 -13.07
N GLU A 292 17.49 -11.68 -13.97
CA GLU A 292 18.39 -10.53 -14.05
C GLU A 292 17.67 -9.21 -14.38
N TYR A 293 16.72 -9.24 -15.33
CA TYR A 293 16.09 -8.04 -15.89
C TYR A 293 14.77 -7.65 -15.23
N VAL A 294 14.03 -8.60 -14.65
CA VAL A 294 12.69 -8.34 -14.08
C VAL A 294 12.66 -8.63 -12.58
N LEU A 295 12.96 -9.87 -12.19
CA LEU A 295 12.81 -10.31 -10.79
C LEU A 295 13.72 -9.51 -9.84
N GLU A 296 14.99 -9.35 -10.23
CA GLU A 296 15.97 -8.65 -9.42
C GLU A 296 16.06 -7.15 -9.71
N GLN A 297 15.18 -6.62 -10.57
CA GLN A 297 15.05 -5.19 -10.85
C GLN A 297 13.72 -4.70 -10.28
N ASP A 298 12.65 -4.80 -11.08
CA ASP A 298 11.36 -4.18 -10.76
C ASP A 298 10.64 -4.92 -9.64
N VAL A 299 10.67 -6.26 -9.62
CA VAL A 299 10.02 -7.02 -8.53
C VAL A 299 10.76 -6.81 -7.22
N ALA A 300 12.09 -6.86 -7.22
CA ALA A 300 12.91 -6.56 -6.04
C ALA A 300 12.77 -5.10 -5.58
N ARG A 301 12.64 -4.14 -6.50
CA ARG A 301 12.33 -2.74 -6.19
C ARG A 301 10.95 -2.61 -5.53
N ALA A 302 9.91 -3.21 -6.10
CA ALA A 302 8.59 -3.19 -5.48
C ALA A 302 8.61 -3.86 -4.10
N ALA A 303 9.38 -4.94 -3.92
CA ALA A 303 9.57 -5.60 -2.64
C ALA A 303 10.28 -4.70 -1.62
N LEU A 304 11.25 -3.90 -2.06
CA LEU A 304 11.87 -2.86 -1.24
C LEU A 304 10.85 -1.79 -0.84
N ASP A 305 10.10 -1.25 -1.80
CA ASP A 305 9.10 -0.21 -1.55
C ASP A 305 8.03 -0.69 -0.55
N ILE A 306 7.56 -1.93 -0.70
CA ILE A 306 6.69 -2.61 0.27
C ILE A 306 7.42 -2.79 1.61
N SER A 307 8.65 -3.29 1.65
CA SER A 307 9.33 -3.52 2.92
C SER A 307 9.47 -2.23 3.74
N LEU A 308 9.73 -1.09 3.08
CA LEU A 308 9.92 0.20 3.74
C LEU A 308 8.63 0.78 4.34
N HIS A 309 7.43 0.43 3.85
CA HIS A 309 6.21 1.12 4.27
C HIS A 309 5.80 0.85 5.73
N ALA A 310 6.11 -0.35 6.22
CA ALA A 310 5.72 -0.83 7.53
C ALA A 310 6.85 -0.80 8.57
N ILE A 311 8.06 -0.39 8.18
CA ILE A 311 9.17 -0.23 9.14
C ILE A 311 8.87 1.02 9.97
N ASP A 312 8.93 0.90 11.29
CA ASP A 312 8.86 2.03 12.19
C ASP A 312 10.25 2.46 12.64
N LYS A 313 10.40 3.76 12.98
CA LYS A 313 11.61 4.24 13.65
C LYS A 313 11.76 3.52 15.00
N ASP A 314 12.90 2.88 15.22
CA ASP A 314 13.17 2.17 16.48
C ASP A 314 13.08 3.18 17.63
N LYS A 315 12.13 2.97 18.53
CA LYS A 315 11.87 3.89 19.67
C LYS A 315 13.00 3.85 20.70
N LYS A 316 13.89 2.85 20.64
CA LYS A 316 14.87 2.56 21.69
C LYS A 316 16.31 3.01 21.39
N SER A 317 16.59 3.46 20.17
CA SER A 317 17.94 3.84 19.74
C SER A 317 17.90 5.19 19.02
N ASP A 318 18.34 6.24 19.72
CA ASP A 318 18.64 7.55 19.09
C ASP A 318 19.80 7.47 18.08
N GLU A 319 20.48 6.31 18.00
CA GLU A 319 21.67 6.07 17.18
C GLU A 319 21.40 5.32 15.86
N ASP A 320 20.16 4.90 15.59
CA ASP A 320 19.87 4.13 14.36
C ASP A 320 19.75 5.02 13.12
N PRO A 321 20.27 4.56 11.95
CA PRO A 321 20.33 5.38 10.75
C PRO A 321 18.93 5.81 10.32
N LYS A 322 18.88 7.06 9.87
CA LYS A 322 17.69 7.77 9.39
C LYS A 322 17.22 7.18 8.04
N ILE A 323 16.68 5.95 8.04
CA ILE A 323 15.89 5.42 6.92
C ILE A 323 14.71 6.36 6.67
N PHE A 324 14.12 6.82 7.78
CA PHE A 324 13.10 7.83 7.81
C PHE A 324 13.72 9.20 8.15
N PRO A 325 13.17 10.28 7.58
CA PRO A 325 12.03 10.28 6.64
C PRO A 325 12.38 9.77 5.22
N ILE A 326 11.43 9.11 4.55
CA ILE A 326 11.57 8.66 3.16
C ILE A 326 11.33 9.85 2.23
N ALA A 327 12.29 10.12 1.34
CA ALA A 327 12.19 11.20 0.37
C ALA A 327 11.52 10.76 -0.94
N PHE A 328 10.56 11.55 -1.43
CA PHE A 328 9.89 11.30 -2.72
C PHE A 328 10.89 11.19 -3.89
N THR A 329 11.96 11.98 -3.88
CA THR A 329 13.00 11.97 -4.92
C THR A 329 13.94 10.78 -4.84
N SER A 330 13.95 10.03 -3.74
CA SER A 330 14.81 8.85 -3.56
C SER A 330 14.04 7.55 -3.74
N TYR A 331 12.85 7.45 -3.15
CA TYR A 331 12.00 6.25 -3.21
C TYR A 331 10.54 6.68 -3.47
N PRO A 332 10.20 7.10 -4.70
CA PRO A 332 8.91 7.71 -5.02
C PRO A 332 7.74 6.76 -4.76
N LEU A 333 7.90 5.46 -5.02
CA LEU A 333 6.81 4.50 -4.83
C LEU A 333 6.67 4.10 -3.36
N ALA A 334 7.76 3.87 -2.62
CA ALA A 334 7.72 3.75 -1.15
C ALA A 334 7.03 4.97 -0.50
N PHE A 335 7.39 6.18 -0.94
CA PHE A 335 6.78 7.42 -0.46
C PHE A 335 5.27 7.43 -0.73
N LEU A 336 4.84 7.09 -1.94
CA LEU A 336 3.43 7.08 -2.31
C LEU A 336 2.64 5.99 -1.58
N ILE A 337 3.19 4.80 -1.38
CA ILE A 337 2.47 3.76 -0.63
C ILE A 337 2.32 4.13 0.84
N ILE A 338 3.36 4.67 1.49
CA ILE A 338 3.27 5.19 2.87
C ILE A 338 2.24 6.32 2.95
N LEU A 339 2.27 7.26 2.00
CA LEU A 339 1.32 8.36 1.95
C LEU A 339 -0.11 7.84 1.79
N SER A 340 -0.32 6.89 0.87
CA SER A 340 -1.64 6.30 0.60
C SER A 340 -2.15 5.55 1.82
N ASP A 341 -1.29 4.73 2.42
CA ASP A 341 -1.58 3.93 3.61
C ASP A 341 -2.00 4.82 4.79
N GLU A 342 -1.16 5.78 5.19
CA GLU A 342 -1.46 6.68 6.31
C GLU A 342 -2.73 7.53 6.07
N LEU A 343 -2.96 7.96 4.83
CA LEU A 343 -4.16 8.72 4.44
C LEU A 343 -5.39 7.86 4.16
N GLN A 344 -5.29 6.54 4.23
CA GLN A 344 -6.43 5.62 4.19
C GLN A 344 -6.70 4.99 5.57
N GLU A 345 -5.72 5.00 6.48
CA GLU A 345 -5.82 4.43 7.83
C GLU A 345 -6.42 5.36 8.90
N TYR A 346 -6.38 6.66 8.69
CA TYR A 346 -6.70 7.70 9.69
C TYR A 346 -8.05 7.59 10.43
N LEU A 347 -9.09 6.93 9.88
CA LEU A 347 -10.33 6.57 10.61
C LEU A 347 -10.71 5.08 10.54
N ARG A 348 -9.81 4.22 10.05
CA ARG A 348 -9.97 2.77 10.17
C ARG A 348 -9.50 2.37 11.56
N TRP A 349 -10.41 2.38 12.52
CA TRP A 349 -10.09 1.87 13.85
C TRP A 349 -10.23 0.34 13.87
N GLU A 350 -9.28 -0.31 14.56
CA GLU A 350 -9.34 -1.70 15.04
C GLU A 350 -10.51 -1.92 16.01
N GLY A 351 -11.78 -1.92 15.57
CA GLY A 351 -12.83 -1.54 16.53
C GLY A 351 -14.25 -1.87 16.27
N VAL A 352 -14.62 -1.71 15.02
CA VAL A 352 -16.01 -1.48 14.76
C VAL A 352 -16.34 -2.55 13.76
N ALA A 353 -16.92 -3.64 14.27
CA ALA A 353 -17.95 -4.32 13.50
C ALA A 353 -18.71 -3.20 12.82
N LEU A 354 -18.63 -3.11 11.48
CA LEU A 354 -19.27 -2.10 10.64
C LEU A 354 -20.75 -2.04 11.03
N LYS A 355 -21.06 -1.38 12.15
CA LYS A 355 -22.37 -1.27 12.74
C LYS A 355 -23.04 -0.24 11.87
N LYS A 356 -23.54 -0.70 10.74
CA LYS A 356 -24.49 -0.10 9.80
C LYS A 356 -24.35 1.39 9.38
N GLN A 357 -23.35 2.15 9.81
CA GLN A 357 -23.33 3.62 9.64
C GLN A 357 -21.92 4.24 9.75
N LEU A 358 -20.91 3.74 9.06
CA LEU A 358 -19.57 4.34 9.17
C LEU A 358 -19.01 4.74 7.82
N GLY A 359 -19.44 5.93 7.38
CA GLY A 359 -18.88 6.71 6.27
C GLY A 359 -18.04 7.89 6.78
N ALA A 360 -17.28 7.70 7.86
CA ALA A 360 -16.70 8.83 8.61
C ALA A 360 -15.71 9.66 7.79
N PHE A 361 -15.13 9.08 6.74
CA PHE A 361 -14.67 9.83 5.59
C PHE A 361 -15.02 9.08 4.32
N ASN A 362 -15.25 9.81 3.22
CA ASN A 362 -15.25 9.20 1.90
C ASN A 362 -13.94 8.43 1.71
N TYR A 363 -14.01 7.15 1.35
CA TYR A 363 -12.86 6.30 1.01
C TYR A 363 -11.91 6.98 -0.01
N HIS A 364 -12.47 7.88 -0.82
CA HIS A 364 -11.75 8.62 -1.85
C HIS A 364 -11.87 10.13 -1.58
N PRO A 365 -10.88 10.75 -0.89
CA PRO A 365 -10.86 12.20 -0.73
C PRO A 365 -10.72 12.92 -2.06
N LEU A 366 -11.05 14.20 -2.05
CA LEU A 366 -10.80 15.09 -3.18
C LEU A 366 -9.31 15.45 -3.19
N LEU A 367 -8.66 15.23 -4.33
CA LEU A 367 -7.25 15.52 -4.53
C LEU A 367 -7.09 16.73 -5.46
N ASN A 368 -6.31 17.72 -5.04
CA ASN A 368 -5.87 18.81 -5.91
C ASN A 368 -4.36 18.72 -6.05
N ILE A 369 -3.93 18.19 -7.18
CA ILE A 369 -2.52 17.92 -7.46
C ILE A 369 -2.05 18.93 -8.50
N LYS A 370 -0.94 19.60 -8.21
CA LYS A 370 -0.28 20.52 -9.14
C LYS A 370 1.19 20.20 -9.23
N PHE A 371 1.74 20.27 -10.44
CA PHE A 371 3.18 20.20 -10.64
C PHE A 371 3.78 21.60 -10.79
N ASP A 372 4.68 21.97 -9.88
CA ASP A 372 5.44 23.22 -9.96
C ASP A 372 6.75 22.99 -10.72
N LYS A 373 6.78 23.49 -11.95
CA LYS A 373 7.93 23.35 -12.87
C LYS A 373 9.17 24.08 -12.37
N SER A 374 9.02 25.12 -11.55
CA SER A 374 10.15 25.98 -11.13
C SER A 374 11.11 25.27 -10.17
N ASN A 375 10.60 24.32 -9.39
CA ASN A 375 11.34 23.56 -8.38
C ASN A 375 11.20 22.05 -8.54
N ASN A 376 10.55 21.59 -9.62
CA ASN A 376 10.27 20.18 -9.87
C ASN A 376 9.53 19.52 -8.69
N ALA A 377 8.57 20.24 -8.10
CA ALA A 377 7.84 19.79 -6.92
C ALA A 377 6.41 19.39 -7.24
N VAL A 378 5.93 18.35 -6.56
CA VAL A 378 4.51 17.98 -6.56
C VAL A 378 3.83 18.67 -5.38
N CYS A 379 2.77 19.41 -5.64
CA CYS A 379 1.93 20.04 -4.63
C CYS A 379 0.61 19.27 -4.54
N LEU A 380 0.41 18.55 -3.45
CA LEU A 380 -0.80 17.78 -3.18
C LEU A 380 -1.64 18.49 -2.11
N LYS A 381 -2.88 18.85 -2.43
CA LYS A 381 -3.88 19.18 -1.40
C LYS A 381 -4.86 18.02 -1.28
N VAL A 382 -5.02 17.51 -0.06
CA VAL A 382 -5.97 16.45 0.25
C VAL A 382 -7.13 17.07 1.01
N HIS A 383 -8.33 16.96 0.45
CA HIS A 383 -9.54 17.46 1.08
C HIS A 383 -10.40 16.28 1.51
N PHE A 384 -10.58 16.18 2.81
CA PHE A 384 -11.47 15.23 3.44
C PHE A 384 -12.76 15.91 3.88
N SER A 385 -13.87 15.17 3.94
CA SER A 385 -15.11 15.65 4.54
C SER A 385 -15.68 14.66 5.52
N LEU A 386 -16.07 15.20 6.67
CA LEU A 386 -16.80 14.52 7.72
C LEU A 386 -18.29 14.74 7.54
N ASP A 387 -19.08 13.71 7.79
CA ASP A 387 -20.53 13.81 7.89
C ASP A 387 -20.91 14.29 9.30
N SER A 388 -21.65 15.41 9.38
CA SER A 388 -22.10 15.92 10.68
C SER A 388 -23.03 14.98 11.43
N ARG A 389 -23.61 13.98 10.76
CA ARG A 389 -24.42 12.93 11.40
C ARG A 389 -23.58 11.92 12.18
N GLU A 390 -22.27 11.88 11.97
CA GLU A 390 -21.34 10.92 12.58
C GLU A 390 -20.42 11.54 13.66
N GLN A 391 -20.72 12.77 14.10
CA GLN A 391 -19.85 13.52 15.02
C GLN A 391 -19.54 12.79 16.32
N ASP A 392 -20.55 12.19 16.96
CA ASP A 392 -20.37 11.48 18.23
C ASP A 392 -19.42 10.29 18.07
N ALA A 393 -19.56 9.53 16.98
CA ALA A 393 -18.68 8.41 16.66
C ALA A 393 -17.24 8.87 16.39
N ILE A 394 -17.07 10.02 15.73
CA ILE A 394 -15.73 10.61 15.49
C ILE A 394 -15.09 11.03 16.82
N ILE A 395 -15.84 11.72 17.70
CA ILE A 395 -15.36 12.15 19.02
C ILE A 395 -14.94 10.94 19.85
N GLU A 396 -15.79 9.91 19.92
CA GLU A 396 -15.51 8.66 20.64
C GLU A 396 -14.20 8.01 20.15
N ARG A 397 -14.04 7.85 18.83
CA ARG A 397 -12.85 7.24 18.22
C ARG A 397 -11.57 8.02 18.51
N VAL A 398 -11.60 9.34 18.30
CA VAL A 398 -10.41 10.16 18.52
C VAL A 398 -10.06 10.18 20.00
N SER A 399 -11.05 10.20 20.90
CA SER A 399 -10.85 10.08 22.35
C SER A 399 -10.16 8.77 22.72
N HIS A 400 -10.64 7.65 22.21
CA HIS A 400 -9.99 6.36 22.44
C HIS A 400 -8.54 6.36 21.94
N ARG A 401 -8.24 7.03 20.83
CA ARG A 401 -6.88 7.08 20.26
C ARG A 401 -5.95 7.91 21.13
N ALA A 402 -6.47 9.02 21.67
CA ALA A 402 -5.75 9.91 22.55
C ALA A 402 -5.25 9.18 23.81
N LEU A 403 -6.10 8.30 24.38
CA LEU A 403 -5.76 7.46 25.54
C LEU A 403 -4.52 6.58 25.29
N PHE A 404 -4.33 6.07 24.07
CA PHE A 404 -3.16 5.25 23.72
C PHE A 404 -1.92 6.07 23.38
N SER A 405 -2.05 7.38 23.15
CA SER A 405 -0.95 8.28 22.79
C SER A 405 -0.37 9.07 23.95
N GLU A 406 -0.63 8.67 25.20
CA GLU A 406 -0.27 9.42 26.43
C GLU A 406 -0.90 10.82 26.49
N ASP A 407 -1.95 11.08 25.69
CA ASP A 407 -2.71 12.32 25.70
C ASP A 407 -4.01 12.08 26.47
N GLU A 408 -3.97 12.31 27.79
CA GLU A 408 -5.11 12.09 28.71
C GLU A 408 -6.22 13.14 28.59
N ARG A 409 -6.13 14.06 27.62
CA ARG A 409 -7.17 15.08 27.42
C ARG A 409 -8.49 14.42 27.01
N SER A 410 -9.53 14.65 27.81
CA SER A 410 -10.90 14.31 27.43
C SER A 410 -11.33 15.18 26.24
N ILE A 411 -11.68 14.54 25.13
CA ILE A 411 -12.18 15.21 23.92
C ILE A 411 -13.70 15.10 23.96
N SER A 412 -14.39 16.24 24.06
CA SER A 412 -15.85 16.27 24.15
C SER A 412 -16.52 17.07 23.02
N LYS A 413 -15.73 17.70 22.14
CA LYS A 413 -16.22 18.53 21.04
C LYS A 413 -15.65 18.07 19.71
N ILE A 414 -16.46 18.17 18.67
CA ILE A 414 -16.06 17.76 17.32
C ILE A 414 -14.86 18.55 16.79
N ASP A 415 -14.80 19.87 17.02
CA ASP A 415 -13.69 20.70 16.54
C ASP A 415 -12.34 20.29 17.20
N GLU A 416 -12.37 19.84 18.46
CA GLU A 416 -11.20 19.29 19.17
C GLU A 416 -10.80 17.92 18.60
N ALA A 417 -11.78 17.04 18.36
CA ALA A 417 -11.53 15.73 17.74
C ALA A 417 -10.93 15.86 16.32
N ILE A 418 -11.46 16.77 15.50
CA ILE A 418 -10.94 17.06 14.16
C ILE A 418 -9.50 17.55 14.22
N THR A 419 -9.22 18.48 15.14
CA THR A 419 -7.87 19.05 15.31
C THR A 419 -6.88 17.97 15.73
N GLN A 420 -7.26 17.15 16.72
CA GLN A 420 -6.41 16.05 17.17
C GLN A 420 -6.17 15.05 16.04
N LEU A 421 -7.21 14.64 15.31
CA LEU A 421 -7.07 13.74 14.18
C LEU A 421 -6.12 14.29 13.11
N GLY A 422 -6.31 15.54 12.69
CA GLY A 422 -5.43 16.19 11.72
C GLY A 422 -3.97 16.22 12.18
N ASN A 423 -3.74 16.54 13.47
CA ASN A 423 -2.41 16.54 14.07
C ASN A 423 -1.78 15.14 14.12
N MET A 424 -2.56 14.09 14.35
CA MET A 424 -2.07 12.71 14.33
C MET A 424 -1.63 12.28 12.93
N ILE A 425 -2.42 12.60 11.91
CA ILE A 425 -2.07 12.34 10.50
C ILE A 425 -0.78 13.10 10.15
N LYS A 426 -0.74 14.41 10.47
CA LYS A 426 0.43 15.27 10.26
C LYS A 426 1.68 14.66 10.90
N LYS A 427 1.64 14.34 12.19
CA LYS A 427 2.76 13.76 12.93
C LYS A 427 3.23 12.43 12.36
N ASN A 428 2.30 11.56 11.96
CA ASN A 428 2.64 10.27 11.34
C ASN A 428 3.36 10.46 10.01
N LEU A 429 2.83 11.33 9.14
CA LEU A 429 3.41 11.64 7.84
C LEU A 429 4.78 12.31 8.00
N GLU A 430 4.92 13.32 8.85
CA GLU A 430 6.20 14.00 9.10
C GLU A 430 7.28 13.05 9.63
N ARG A 431 6.88 12.04 10.41
CA ARG A 431 7.80 11.02 10.94
C ARG A 431 8.28 10.05 9.85
N LYS A 432 7.43 9.71 8.88
CA LYS A 432 7.72 8.68 7.86
C LYS A 432 8.18 9.26 6.52
N LEU A 433 7.79 10.48 6.18
CA LEU A 433 7.99 11.07 4.85
C LEU A 433 8.76 12.38 4.93
N GLU A 434 9.58 12.67 3.92
CA GLU A 434 10.24 13.97 3.75
C GLU A 434 9.34 14.84 2.86
N ILE A 435 8.51 15.64 3.52
CA ILE A 435 7.54 16.56 2.90
C ILE A 435 8.10 17.98 3.01
N GLY A 436 8.20 18.67 1.88
CA GLY A 436 8.78 20.00 1.78
C GLY A 436 9.20 20.31 0.35
N ARG A 437 10.51 20.35 0.09
CA ARG A 437 11.09 20.92 -1.15
C ARG A 437 10.53 20.32 -2.45
N TYR A 438 10.47 18.98 -2.53
CA TYR A 438 10.10 18.26 -3.76
C TYR A 438 8.69 17.68 -3.74
N PHE A 439 8.06 17.65 -2.57
CA PHE A 439 6.69 17.22 -2.39
C PHE A 439 6.06 18.04 -1.28
N ARG A 440 5.13 18.93 -1.62
CA ARG A 440 4.40 19.77 -0.66
C ARG A 440 3.02 19.19 -0.45
N MET A 441 2.54 19.25 0.79
CA MET A 441 1.24 18.71 1.12
C MET A 441 0.43 19.66 2.00
N GLU A 442 -0.83 19.87 1.64
CA GLU A 442 -1.82 20.57 2.46
C GLU A 442 -2.94 19.60 2.83
N LEU A 443 -3.22 19.47 4.13
CA LEU A 443 -4.29 18.63 4.66
C LEU A 443 -5.47 19.50 5.08
N ASN A 444 -6.62 19.22 4.48
CA ASN A 444 -7.85 19.95 4.71
C ASN A 444 -8.95 19.01 5.18
N ILE A 445 -9.59 19.32 6.31
CA ILE A 445 -10.77 18.58 6.79
C ILE A 445 -11.95 19.54 6.81
N TYR A 446 -13.01 19.15 6.11
CA TYR A 446 -14.28 19.85 6.06
C TYR A 446 -15.35 19.10 6.85
N GLN A 447 -16.34 19.84 7.32
CA GLN A 447 -17.61 19.29 7.79
C GLN A 447 -18.66 19.53 6.69
N ASP A 448 -19.29 18.45 6.23
CA ASP A 448 -20.30 18.40 5.17
C ASP A 448 -19.89 19.14 3.89
N TRP A 449 -18.59 19.14 3.56
CA TRP A 449 -18.00 19.91 2.47
C TRP A 449 -18.24 21.44 2.51
N LYS A 450 -18.74 21.97 3.64
CA LYS A 450 -19.17 23.37 3.79
C LYS A 450 -18.25 24.18 4.69
N LYS A 451 -17.99 23.69 5.90
CA LYS A 451 -17.16 24.37 6.91
C LYS A 451 -15.77 23.74 6.89
N LYS A 452 -14.73 24.54 6.60
CA LYS A 452 -13.34 24.09 6.75
C LYS A 452 -13.01 24.11 8.25
N CYS A 453 -12.72 22.94 8.83
CA CYS A 453 -12.50 22.76 10.26
C CYS A 453 -11.01 22.56 10.60
N TYR A 454 -10.22 22.06 9.65
CA TYR A 454 -8.77 21.89 9.79
C TYR A 454 -8.07 22.28 8.50
N ASN A 455 -6.91 22.91 8.63
CA ASN A 455 -6.06 23.33 7.53
C ASN A 455 -4.62 23.42 8.00
N GLU A 456 -3.78 22.48 7.57
CA GLU A 456 -2.36 22.52 7.89
C GLU A 456 -1.54 22.19 6.64
N GLU A 457 -0.49 22.97 6.42
CA GLU A 457 0.61 22.54 5.56
C GLU A 457 1.44 21.54 6.34
N ILE A 458 1.68 20.37 5.74
CA ILE A 458 2.52 19.33 6.31
C ILE A 458 3.94 19.60 5.83
N VAL A 459 4.87 19.77 6.76
CA VAL A 459 6.28 20.03 6.47
C VAL A 459 7.11 19.23 7.44
N SER A 460 7.91 18.30 6.93
CA SER A 460 8.79 17.51 7.77
C SER A 460 9.90 18.38 8.33
N SER A 461 10.14 18.26 9.63
CA SER A 461 11.28 18.91 10.30
C SER A 461 12.55 18.16 9.92
N ILE A 462 13.30 18.70 8.95
CA ILE A 462 14.59 18.16 8.50
C ILE A 462 15.73 18.98 9.08
#